data_AF-A0A9P6BWK0-F1
#
_entry.id   AF-A0A9P6BWK0-F1
#
_cell.length_a   1.000
_cell.length_b   1.000
_cell.length_c   1.000
_cell.angle_alpha   90.00
_cell.angle_beta   90.00
_cell.angle_gamma   90.00
#
_symmetry.space_group_name_H-M   'P 1'
#
loop_
_entity.id
_entity.type
_entity.pdbx_description
1 polymer ?
#
loop_
_entity_poly.entity_id
_entity_poly.type
_entity_poly.pdbx_seq_one_letter_code
_entity_poly.pdbx_strand_id
1 'polypeptide(L)'
;MAPNVWMQHKNGRMHAKEARLHRISGEVEPETDLPEEIQKTHQYCSTCQIHISHGDWSAHANGRRHKRGQEYIAYTMAQNEAEKDKNDVGIQGDLDFSIVEPNVAKQGVTKSIEVRLTAPLTKVTLVSVQLSANIGSSRKRIQSPYVLSPPT
;
A
#
# COMPACT_ATOMS: atom_id res chain seq x y z
N MET A 1 13.38 -8.89 15.40
CA MET A 1 12.92 -7.53 15.76
C MET A 1 14.00 -6.88 16.62
N ALA A 2 14.41 -5.65 16.31
CA ALA A 2 15.45 -4.99 17.11
C ALA A 2 14.93 -4.72 18.54
N PRO A 3 15.64 -5.14 19.61
CA PRO A 3 15.15 -5.14 21.00
C PRO A 3 14.72 -3.75 21.52
N ASN A 4 15.14 -2.66 20.87
CA ASN A 4 14.79 -1.30 21.27
C ASN A 4 13.36 -0.86 20.89
N VAL A 5 12.78 -1.37 19.80
CA VAL A 5 11.45 -0.93 19.33
C VAL A 5 10.36 -1.40 20.28
N TRP A 6 10.49 -2.64 20.78
CA TRP A 6 9.53 -3.21 21.71
C TRP A 6 9.53 -2.50 23.07
N MET A 7 10.71 -2.24 23.63
CA MET A 7 10.82 -1.51 24.90
C MET A 7 10.26 -0.09 24.80
N GLN A 8 10.44 0.59 23.65
CA GLN A 8 9.81 1.88 23.40
C GLN A 8 8.28 1.79 23.30
N HIS A 9 7.75 0.77 22.61
CA HIS A 9 6.30 0.54 22.53
C HIS A 9 5.68 0.28 23.91
N LYS A 10 6.29 -0.64 24.68
CA LYS A 10 5.85 -1.09 26.00
C LYS A 10 5.78 0.05 27.01
N ASN A 11 6.78 0.93 26.99
CA ASN A 11 6.83 2.14 27.81
C ASN A 11 5.94 3.29 27.28
N GLY A 12 5.27 3.09 26.15
CA GLY A 12 4.42 4.10 25.51
C GLY A 12 3.10 4.32 26.25
N ARG A 13 2.62 5.57 26.25
CA ARG A 13 1.34 5.96 26.87
C ARG A 13 0.15 5.15 26.37
N MET A 14 0.15 4.77 25.09
CA MET A 14 -0.92 3.96 24.50
C MET A 14 -0.95 2.55 25.06
N HIS A 15 0.22 1.90 25.19
CA HIS A 15 0.32 0.58 25.78
C HIS A 15 -0.14 0.59 27.24
N ALA A 16 0.34 1.54 28.05
CA ALA A 16 -0.08 1.69 29.45
C ALA A 16 -1.59 1.95 29.60
N LYS A 17 -2.19 2.74 28.68
CA LYS A 17 -3.62 2.99 28.66
C LYS A 17 -4.42 1.72 28.37
N GLU A 18 -4.01 0.94 27.36
CA GLU A 18 -4.67 -0.32 27.00
C GLU A 18 -4.51 -1.39 28.08
N ALA A 19 -3.30 -1.55 28.63
CA ALA A 19 -3.05 -2.48 29.73
C ALA A 19 -3.97 -2.18 30.93
N ARG A 20 -4.12 -0.90 31.29
CA ARG A 20 -5.05 -0.45 32.35
C ARG A 20 -6.50 -0.71 31.98
N LEU A 21 -6.91 -0.47 30.73
CA LEU A 21 -8.27 -0.71 30.26
C LEU A 21 -8.64 -2.19 30.39
N HIS A 22 -7.72 -3.09 30.02
CA HIS A 22 -7.90 -4.54 30.07
C HIS A 22 -7.55 -5.16 31.42
N ARG A 23 -7.13 -4.36 32.42
CA ARG A 23 -6.70 -4.82 33.75
C ARG A 23 -5.58 -5.87 33.69
N ILE A 24 -4.70 -5.74 32.71
CA ILE A 24 -3.51 -6.58 32.53
C ILE A 24 -2.25 -5.79 32.89
N SER A 25 -1.16 -6.50 33.15
CA SER A 25 0.15 -5.88 33.39
C SER A 25 0.62 -5.12 32.14
N GLY A 26 1.26 -3.97 32.31
CA GLY A 26 2.00 -3.31 31.23
C GLY A 26 3.30 -4.02 30.86
N GLU A 27 3.68 -5.06 31.63
CA GLU A 27 4.90 -5.82 31.41
C GLU A 27 4.71 -7.02 30.46
N VAL A 28 3.55 -7.16 29.82
CA VAL A 28 3.20 -8.30 28.96
C VAL A 28 4.15 -8.37 27.76
N GLU A 29 4.63 -9.58 27.44
CA GLU A 29 5.37 -9.87 26.21
C GLU A 29 4.42 -10.28 25.09
N PRO A 30 4.78 -10.07 23.81
CA PRO A 30 3.96 -10.54 22.70
C PRO A 30 3.97 -12.07 22.70
N GLU A 31 2.79 -12.70 22.76
CA GLU A 31 2.67 -14.10 22.38
C GLU A 31 2.99 -14.23 20.89
N THR A 32 4.08 -14.92 20.56
CA THR A 32 4.52 -15.12 19.17
C THR A 32 3.67 -16.13 18.43
N ASP A 33 3.03 -17.05 19.16
CA ASP A 33 2.27 -18.14 18.60
C ASP A 33 0.91 -18.24 19.30
N LEU A 34 -0.14 -18.30 18.50
CA LEU A 34 -1.47 -18.62 19.03
C LEU A 34 -1.49 -20.09 19.47
N PRO A 35 -2.23 -20.43 20.55
CA PRO A 35 -2.50 -21.81 20.92
C PRO A 35 -2.99 -22.64 19.72
N GLU A 36 -2.57 -23.91 19.64
CA GLU A 36 -2.94 -24.81 18.53
C GLU A 36 -4.46 -24.90 18.34
N GLU A 37 -5.25 -24.76 19.41
CA GLU A 37 -6.71 -24.77 19.37
C GLU A 37 -7.28 -23.59 18.59
N ILE A 38 -6.65 -22.40 18.70
CA ILE A 38 -7.08 -21.21 17.97
C ILE A 38 -6.70 -21.35 16.49
N GLN A 39 -5.52 -21.92 16.18
CA GLN A 39 -5.09 -22.17 14.81
C GLN A 39 -6.03 -23.13 14.05
N LYS A 40 -6.71 -24.06 14.74
CA LYS A 40 -7.70 -24.95 14.12
C LYS A 40 -8.99 -24.24 13.70
N THR A 41 -9.31 -23.12 14.34
CA THR A 41 -10.60 -22.40 14.16
C THR A 41 -10.43 -21.05 13.47
N HIS A 42 -9.21 -20.53 13.39
CA HIS A 42 -8.89 -19.23 12.85
C HIS A 42 -7.80 -19.32 11.78
N GLN A 43 -7.94 -18.48 10.76
CA GLN A 43 -6.96 -18.29 9.72
C GLN A 43 -6.36 -16.88 9.79
N TYR A 44 -5.05 -16.77 9.60
CA TYR A 44 -4.35 -15.50 9.52
C TYR A 44 -4.53 -14.85 8.14
N CYS A 45 -4.96 -13.59 8.12
CA CYS A 45 -4.98 -12.77 6.93
C CYS A 45 -3.70 -11.93 6.83
N SER A 46 -2.80 -12.26 5.91
CA SER A 46 -1.56 -11.49 5.69
C SER A 46 -1.80 -10.05 5.22
N THR A 47 -2.88 -9.80 4.48
CA THR A 47 -3.27 -8.47 4.00
C THR A 47 -3.69 -7.54 5.14
N CYS A 48 -4.48 -8.05 6.08
CA CYS A 48 -5.02 -7.27 7.19
C CYS A 48 -4.24 -7.42 8.50
N GLN A 49 -3.30 -8.37 8.55
CA GLN A 49 -2.48 -8.75 9.69
C GLN A 49 -3.30 -9.09 10.95
N ILE A 50 -4.35 -9.89 10.77
CA ILE A 50 -5.25 -10.33 11.84
C ILE A 50 -5.65 -11.80 11.68
N HIS A 51 -5.98 -12.46 12.78
CA HIS A 51 -6.58 -13.79 12.78
C HIS A 51 -8.10 -13.70 12.72
N ILE A 52 -8.72 -14.58 11.95
CA ILE A 52 -10.15 -14.51 11.59
C ILE A 52 -10.72 -15.91 11.68
N SER A 53 -11.88 -16.04 12.34
CA SER A 53 -12.58 -17.32 12.40
C SER A 53 -12.85 -17.86 10.99
N HIS A 54 -12.73 -19.18 10.79
CA HIS A 54 -13.07 -19.83 9.52
C HIS A 54 -14.49 -19.51 9.03
N GLY A 55 -15.45 -19.36 9.95
CA GLY A 55 -16.83 -19.00 9.61
C GLY A 55 -16.97 -17.60 9.00
N ASP A 56 -16.11 -16.67 9.40
CA ASP A 56 -16.13 -15.27 8.97
C ASP A 56 -15.16 -14.98 7.82
N TRP A 57 -14.34 -15.95 7.41
CA TRP A 57 -13.28 -15.75 6.41
C TRP A 57 -13.84 -15.22 5.09
N SER A 58 -14.93 -15.79 4.60
CA SER A 58 -15.57 -15.36 3.35
C SER A 58 -16.09 -13.92 3.45
N ALA A 59 -16.74 -13.58 4.56
CA ALA A 59 -17.24 -12.22 4.81
C ALA A 59 -16.09 -11.22 4.91
N HIS A 60 -15.01 -11.59 5.60
CA HIS A 60 -13.80 -10.80 5.69
C HIS A 60 -13.15 -10.55 4.33
N ALA A 61 -12.88 -11.61 3.56
CA ALA A 61 -12.18 -11.53 2.28
C ALA A 61 -12.95 -10.68 1.27
N ASN A 62 -14.29 -10.74 1.32
CA ASN A 62 -15.16 -9.90 0.50
C ASN A 62 -15.36 -8.48 1.05
N GLY A 63 -14.94 -8.23 2.29
CA GLY A 63 -15.06 -6.97 2.99
C GLY A 63 -14.24 -5.85 2.34
N ARG A 64 -14.77 -4.63 2.38
CA ARG A 64 -14.15 -3.44 1.78
C ARG A 64 -12.75 -3.16 2.33
N ARG A 65 -12.50 -3.44 3.60
CA ARG A 65 -11.19 -3.25 4.23
C ARG A 65 -10.14 -4.18 3.62
N HIS A 66 -10.48 -5.45 3.43
CA HIS A 66 -9.59 -6.44 2.84
C HIS A 66 -9.24 -6.08 1.39
N LYS A 67 -10.25 -5.78 0.55
CA LYS A 67 -10.06 -5.38 -0.84
C LYS A 67 -9.12 -4.18 -1.00
N ARG A 68 -9.28 -3.15 -0.16
CA ARG A 68 -8.37 -1.99 -0.15
C ARG A 68 -6.95 -2.35 0.26
N GLY A 69 -6.81 -3.24 1.23
CA GLY A 69 -5.50 -3.76 1.61
C GLY A 69 -4.82 -4.50 0.44
N GLN A 70 -5.59 -5.30 -0.31
CA GLN A 70 -5.08 -5.98 -1.51
C GLN A 70 -4.67 -4.97 -2.60
N GLU A 71 -5.49 -3.98 -2.88
CA GLU A 71 -5.18 -2.90 -3.84
C GLU A 71 -3.89 -2.15 -3.45
N TYR A 72 -3.75 -1.81 -2.17
CA TYR A 72 -2.56 -1.14 -1.65
C TYR A 72 -1.31 -2.02 -1.77
N ILE A 73 -1.38 -3.29 -1.38
CA ILE A 73 -0.25 -4.23 -1.49
C ILE A 73 0.16 -4.41 -2.95
N ALA A 74 -0.80 -4.61 -3.85
CA ALA A 74 -0.53 -4.76 -5.29
C ALA A 74 0.17 -3.52 -5.85
N TYR A 75 -0.25 -2.32 -5.43
CA TYR A 75 0.40 -1.08 -5.80
C TYR A 75 1.83 -0.97 -5.25
N THR A 76 2.02 -1.21 -3.95
CA THR A 76 3.36 -1.13 -3.34
C THR A 76 4.30 -2.17 -3.96
N MET A 77 3.81 -3.35 -4.32
CA MET A 77 4.59 -4.35 -5.06
C MET A 77 4.97 -3.85 -6.44
N ALA A 78 4.01 -3.33 -7.21
CA ALA A 78 4.27 -2.77 -8.54
C ALA A 78 5.23 -1.57 -8.48
N GLN A 79 5.13 -0.72 -7.46
CA GLN A 79 6.05 0.40 -7.24
C GLN A 79 7.45 -0.11 -6.90
N ASN A 80 7.57 -1.02 -5.93
CA ASN A 80 8.87 -1.59 -5.53
C ASN A 80 9.53 -2.35 -6.68
N GLU A 81 8.74 -3.05 -7.51
CA GLU A 81 9.21 -3.70 -8.73
C GLU A 81 9.63 -2.67 -9.79
N ALA A 82 8.89 -1.56 -9.90
CA ALA A 82 9.24 -0.47 -10.79
C ALA A 82 10.47 0.33 -10.34
N GLU A 83 10.81 0.32 -9.05
CA GLU A 83 12.02 0.93 -8.51
C GLU A 83 13.24 0.01 -8.63
N LYS A 84 13.02 -1.31 -8.70
CA LYS A 84 14.08 -2.27 -9.03
C LYS A 84 14.45 -2.15 -10.50
N ASP A 85 15.74 -2.30 -10.79
CA ASP A 85 16.32 -2.11 -12.13
C ASP A 85 15.56 -2.93 -13.19
N LYS A 86 14.98 -2.24 -14.17
CA LYS A 86 13.99 -2.80 -15.12
C LYS A 86 14.66 -3.38 -16.36
N ASN A 87 15.69 -4.20 -16.21
CA ASN A 87 16.37 -4.84 -17.35
C ASN A 87 16.70 -3.82 -18.45
N ASP A 88 17.55 -2.83 -18.14
CA ASP A 88 17.97 -1.80 -19.09
C ASP A 88 16.92 -0.73 -19.47
N VAL A 89 15.80 -0.62 -18.73
CA VAL A 89 14.79 0.43 -18.94
C VAL A 89 14.88 1.51 -17.85
N GLY A 90 15.48 2.64 -18.20
CA GLY A 90 15.50 3.85 -17.37
C GLY A 90 14.32 4.76 -17.68
N ILE A 91 13.68 5.32 -16.64
CA ILE A 91 12.68 6.38 -16.80
C ILE A 91 13.30 7.68 -16.31
N GLN A 92 13.33 8.71 -17.16
CA GLN A 92 13.77 10.06 -16.81
C GLN A 92 12.63 11.06 -17.01
N GLY A 93 12.60 12.08 -16.16
CA GLY A 93 11.59 13.13 -16.20
C GLY A 93 11.08 13.49 -14.82
N ASP A 94 10.52 14.69 -14.70
CA ASP A 94 9.83 15.13 -13.51
C ASP A 94 8.38 14.62 -13.55
N LEU A 95 8.08 13.62 -12.71
CA LEU A 95 6.76 13.01 -12.58
C LEU A 95 5.93 13.62 -11.44
N ASP A 96 6.46 14.62 -10.74
CA ASP A 96 5.69 15.35 -9.74
C ASP A 96 4.96 16.53 -10.42
N PHE A 97 3.64 16.53 -10.30
CA PHE A 97 2.81 17.64 -10.77
C PHE A 97 2.83 18.81 -9.78
N SER A 98 3.39 18.62 -8.57
CA SER A 98 3.36 19.57 -7.47
C SER A 98 1.93 20.01 -7.12
N ILE A 99 1.78 21.07 -6.34
CA ILE A 99 0.47 21.69 -6.11
C ILE A 99 0.07 22.46 -7.38
N VAL A 100 -0.92 21.94 -8.10
CA VAL A 100 -1.48 22.62 -9.28
C VAL A 100 -2.58 23.59 -8.86
N GLU A 101 -2.45 24.85 -9.25
CA GLU A 101 -3.49 25.85 -9.00
C GLU A 101 -4.78 25.55 -9.78
N PRO A 102 -5.97 25.83 -9.23
CA PRO A 102 -7.25 25.50 -9.87
C PRO A 102 -7.44 26.10 -11.26
N ASN A 103 -6.87 27.28 -11.53
CA ASN A 103 -6.98 27.94 -12.84
C ASN A 103 -6.15 27.23 -13.91
N VAL A 104 -4.96 26.75 -13.54
CA VAL A 104 -4.08 25.97 -14.42
C VAL A 104 -4.66 24.57 -14.61
N ALA A 105 -5.21 23.95 -13.56
CA ALA A 105 -5.84 22.64 -13.62
C ALA A 105 -7.00 22.58 -14.64
N LYS A 106 -7.76 23.68 -14.82
CA LYS A 106 -8.84 23.76 -15.83
C LYS A 106 -8.33 23.66 -17.27
N GLN A 107 -7.10 24.09 -17.53
CA GLN A 107 -6.47 24.02 -18.86
C GLN A 107 -5.81 22.64 -19.11
N GLY A 108 -5.58 21.88 -18.04
CA GLY A 108 -4.82 20.63 -18.07
C GLY A 108 -3.33 20.88 -17.83
N VAL A 109 -2.68 19.95 -17.12
CA VAL A 109 -1.23 19.94 -16.94
C VAL A 109 -0.67 18.68 -17.57
N THR A 110 0.33 18.85 -18.43
CA THR A 110 1.01 17.76 -19.12
C THR A 110 2.46 17.71 -18.64
N LYS A 111 2.92 16.50 -18.31
CA LYS A 111 4.33 16.21 -18.04
C LYS A 111 4.81 15.20 -19.08
N SER A 112 5.96 15.47 -19.67
CA SER A 112 6.60 14.55 -20.61
C SER A 112 7.57 13.65 -19.85
N ILE A 113 7.52 12.36 -20.16
CA ILE A 113 8.40 11.35 -19.59
C ILE A 113 9.28 10.78 -20.72
N GLU A 114 10.56 10.64 -20.45
CA GLU A 114 11.51 10.03 -21.36
C GLU A 114 11.82 8.61 -20.88
N VAL A 115 11.51 7.61 -21.70
CA VAL A 115 11.90 6.22 -21.44
C VAL A 115 13.19 5.94 -22.22
N ARG A 116 14.29 5.73 -21.50
CA ARG A 116 15.59 5.39 -22.07
C ARG A 116 15.85 3.89 -21.97
N LEU A 117 16.35 3.32 -23.06
CA LEU A 117 16.79 1.94 -23.11
C LEU A 117 18.32 1.93 -23.14
N THR A 118 18.96 1.22 -22.21
CA THR A 118 20.42 1.00 -22.25
C THR A 118 20.80 -0.13 -23.21
N ALA A 119 19.86 -1.03 -23.53
CA ALA A 119 20.06 -2.11 -24.50
C ALA A 119 19.47 -1.73 -25.89
N PRO A 120 20.30 -1.66 -26.95
CA PRO A 120 19.92 -1.11 -28.26
C PRO A 120 18.96 -1.99 -29.10
N LEU A 121 18.68 -3.22 -28.67
CA LEU A 121 17.78 -4.15 -29.37
C LEU A 121 16.50 -4.49 -28.61
N THR A 122 16.29 -3.88 -27.44
CA THR A 122 15.10 -4.14 -26.63
C THR A 122 13.89 -3.43 -27.21
N LYS A 123 12.82 -4.18 -27.45
CA LYS A 123 11.51 -3.60 -27.81
C LYS A 123 10.69 -3.41 -26.55
N VAL A 124 10.33 -2.17 -26.26
CA VAL A 124 9.46 -1.83 -25.13
C VAL A 124 8.13 -1.30 -25.64
N THR A 125 7.04 -1.75 -25.02
CA THR A 125 5.68 -1.27 -25.31
C THR A 125 5.05 -0.82 -24.00
N LEU A 126 4.51 0.40 -23.99
CA LEU A 126 3.75 0.89 -22.85
C LEU A 126 2.37 0.23 -22.85
N VAL A 127 2.11 -0.67 -21.90
CA VAL A 127 0.84 -1.40 -21.82
C VAL A 127 -0.22 -0.61 -21.06
N SER A 128 0.15 0.03 -19.95
CA SER A 128 -0.75 0.83 -19.15
C SER A 128 0.01 1.85 -18.30
N VAL A 129 -0.68 2.90 -17.87
CA VAL A 129 -0.18 3.85 -16.87
C VAL A 129 -1.22 3.95 -15.76
N GLN A 130 -0.76 3.85 -14.51
CA GLN A 130 -1.61 3.99 -13.33
C GLN A 130 -1.06 5.12 -12.46
N LEU A 131 -1.97 5.99 -12.00
CA LEU A 131 -1.65 7.09 -11.10
C LEU A 131 -1.94 6.70 -9.66
N SER A 132 -1.04 7.06 -8.75
CA SER A 132 -1.21 6.81 -7.30
C SER A 132 -2.50 7.44 -6.76
N ALA A 133 -2.95 8.55 -7.34
CA ALA A 133 -4.20 9.22 -7.00
C ALA A 133 -5.45 8.35 -7.17
N ASN A 134 -5.43 7.36 -8.08
CA ASN A 134 -6.57 6.48 -8.33
C ASN A 134 -6.80 5.45 -7.21
N ILE A 135 -5.79 5.19 -6.37
CA ILE A 135 -5.77 4.06 -5.44
C ILE A 135 -6.38 4.45 -4.08
N GLY A 136 -6.45 5.74 -3.76
CA GLY A 136 -7.10 6.27 -2.54
C GLY A 136 -8.59 6.64 -2.69
N SER A 137 -9.11 6.78 -3.92
CA SER A 137 -10.40 7.40 -4.23
C SER A 137 -11.63 6.48 -4.00
N SER A 138 -11.58 5.55 -3.05
CA SER A 138 -12.70 4.61 -2.87
C SER A 138 -13.88 5.17 -2.06
N ARG A 139 -13.88 6.45 -1.66
CA ARG A 139 -15.08 7.17 -1.19
C ARG A 139 -15.42 8.26 -2.22
N LYS A 140 -16.36 7.97 -3.14
CA LYS A 140 -17.07 8.90 -4.03
C LYS A 140 -16.58 10.37 -4.00
N ARG A 141 -15.90 10.85 -5.06
CA ARG A 141 -16.32 11.99 -5.93
C ARG A 141 -15.23 12.65 -6.76
N ILE A 142 -13.96 12.27 -6.67
CA ILE A 142 -12.93 12.92 -7.48
C ILE A 142 -12.28 11.85 -8.33
N GLN A 143 -12.83 11.65 -9.53
CA GLN A 143 -12.04 11.07 -10.61
C GLN A 143 -10.73 11.87 -10.67
N SER A 144 -9.61 11.18 -10.76
CA SER A 144 -8.32 11.81 -11.01
C SER A 144 -8.48 12.83 -12.15
N PRO A 145 -8.13 14.11 -11.95
CA PRO A 145 -8.23 15.11 -13.00
C PRO A 145 -7.20 14.88 -14.11
N TYR A 146 -6.26 13.94 -13.91
CA TYR A 146 -5.23 13.59 -14.86
C TYR A 146 -5.76 12.57 -15.87
N VAL A 147 -5.54 12.87 -17.15
CA VAL A 147 -5.88 12.01 -18.29
C VAL A 147 -4.57 11.59 -18.95
N LEU A 148 -4.49 10.33 -19.35
CA LEU A 148 -3.35 9.79 -20.08
C LEU A 148 -3.69 9.81 -21.57
N SER A 149 -2.89 10.53 -22.34
CA SER A 149 -3.03 10.60 -23.81
C SER A 149 -1.78 10.01 -24.46
N PRO A 150 -1.91 9.20 -25.53
CA PRO A 150 -0.76 8.74 -26.30
C PRO A 150 -0.02 9.93 -26.94
N PRO A 151 1.29 9.81 -27.19
CA PRO A 151 2.03 10.84 -27.91
C PRO A 151 1.44 11.03 -29.32
N THR A 152 1.18 12.29 -29.69
CA THR A 152 0.81 12.72 -31.05
C THR A 152 1.98 12.67 -32.01
#